data_AF-A0AAC8QIG1-F1
#
_entry.id   AF-A0AAC8QIG1-F1
#
_cell.length_a   1.000
_cell.length_b   1.000
_cell.length_c   1.000
_cell.angle_alpha   90.00
_cell.angle_beta   90.00
_cell.angle_gamma   90.00
#
_symmetry.space_group_name_H-M   'P 1'
#
loop_
_entity.id
_entity.type
_entity.pdbx_description
1 polymer ?
#
loop_
_entity_poly.entity_id
_entity_poly.type
_entity_poly.pdbx_seq_one_letter_code
_entity_poly.pdbx_strand_id
1 'polypeptide(L)'
;MNNQSRFLLPLGAALLLGAALVLHFLLSGPVAGAPAGTPPATTVSPGSPSASTPAVMRAQPAAPVKSGPDAVVTSEGRGATVVPPGPGDEVPEPEVENAPPQQNEPIEPEKPQTAEWKHGKLVRITELLTRDVERLEAERAVAEAKGDKEEAKRLGIQLSRHRARLEKLHEQTAALAGQASQERATR
;
A
#
# COMPACT_ATOMS: atom_id res chain seq x y z
N MET A 1 -11.87 -24.71 -51.63
CA MET A 1 -12.41 -23.74 -50.66
C MET A 1 -11.25 -22.85 -50.22
N ASN A 2 -11.28 -21.57 -50.61
CA ASN A 2 -10.13 -20.66 -50.46
C ASN A 2 -9.98 -20.19 -49.01
N ASN A 3 -8.91 -20.59 -48.34
CA ASN A 3 -8.60 -20.25 -46.94
C ASN A 3 -8.04 -18.83 -46.76
N GLN A 4 -7.82 -18.08 -47.85
CA GLN A 4 -7.22 -16.75 -47.81
C GLN A 4 -8.15 -15.67 -47.24
N SER A 5 -9.48 -15.83 -47.36
CA SER A 5 -10.45 -14.84 -46.90
C SER A 5 -10.58 -14.74 -45.37
N ARG A 6 -10.14 -15.77 -44.63
CA ARG A 6 -10.27 -15.83 -43.17
C ARG A 6 -9.22 -15.00 -42.43
N PHE A 7 -8.08 -14.70 -43.08
CA PHE A 7 -7.00 -13.91 -42.50
C PHE A 7 -6.97 -12.46 -43.01
N LEU A 8 -7.58 -12.18 -44.17
CA LEU A 8 -7.62 -10.83 -44.74
C LEU A 8 -8.57 -9.89 -43.98
N LEU A 9 -9.70 -10.40 -43.47
CA LEU A 9 -10.66 -9.64 -42.68
C LEU A 9 -10.10 -9.10 -41.35
N PRO A 10 -9.46 -9.93 -40.48
CA PRO A 10 -8.89 -9.41 -39.24
C PRO A 10 -7.69 -8.49 -39.48
N LEU A 11 -6.89 -8.74 -40.53
CA LEU A 11 -5.75 -7.89 -40.89
C LEU A 11 -6.20 -6.50 -41.37
N GLY A 12 -7.25 -6.44 -42.19
CA GLY A 12 -7.83 -5.18 -42.65
C GLY A 12 -8.42 -4.35 -41.50
N ALA A 13 -9.07 -5.00 -40.52
CA ALA A 13 -9.59 -4.33 -39.33
C ALA A 13 -8.47 -3.76 -38.45
N ALA A 14 -7.38 -4.51 -38.26
CA ALA A 14 -6.21 -4.04 -37.50
C ALA A 14 -5.52 -2.84 -38.16
N LEU A 15 -5.41 -2.84 -39.50
CA LEU A 15 -4.83 -1.73 -40.25
C LEU A 15 -5.70 -0.47 -40.17
N LEU A 16 -7.03 -0.60 -40.27
CA LEU A 16 -7.95 0.53 -40.11
C LEU A 16 -7.90 1.14 -38.70
N LEU A 17 -7.83 0.30 -37.67
CA LEU A 17 -7.71 0.75 -36.28
C LEU A 17 -6.37 1.47 -36.04
N GLY A 18 -5.27 0.93 -36.57
CA GLY A 18 -3.96 1.56 -36.49
C GLY A 18 -3.92 2.93 -37.18
N ALA A 19 -4.51 3.03 -38.38
CA ALA A 19 -4.60 4.30 -39.10
C ALA A 19 -5.45 5.34 -38.36
N ALA A 20 -6.57 4.93 -37.74
CA ALA A 20 -7.42 5.82 -36.95
C ALA A 20 -6.70 6.36 -35.70
N LEU A 21 -5.91 5.53 -35.01
CA LEU A 21 -5.11 5.95 -33.85
C LEU A 21 -4.01 6.94 -34.23
N VAL A 22 -3.30 6.68 -35.32
CA VAL A 22 -2.28 7.60 -35.85
C VAL A 22 -2.89 8.94 -36.24
N LEU A 23 -4.03 8.92 -36.94
CA LEU A 23 -4.75 10.13 -37.32
C LEU A 23 -5.26 10.92 -36.10
N HIS A 24 -5.74 10.22 -35.06
CA HIS A 24 -6.17 10.85 -33.81
C HIS A 24 -5.00 11.54 -33.09
N PHE A 25 -3.82 10.93 -33.07
CA PHE A 25 -2.61 11.52 -32.50
C PHE A 25 -2.08 12.70 -33.32
N LEU A 26 -2.22 12.66 -34.64
CA LEU A 26 -1.83 13.77 -35.53
C LEU A 26 -2.78 14.97 -35.45
N LEU A 27 -4.08 14.74 -35.26
CA LEU A 27 -5.07 15.82 -35.10
C LEU A 27 -5.10 16.38 -33.66
N SER A 28 -4.81 15.55 -32.67
CA SER A 28 -4.63 15.98 -31.27
C SER A 28 -3.22 16.55 -31.10
N GLY A 29 -2.97 17.71 -31.70
CA GLY A 29 -1.71 18.42 -31.56
C GLY A 29 -1.32 18.66 -30.09
N PRO A 30 -0.02 18.80 -29.79
CA PRO A 30 0.44 19.04 -28.43
C PRO A 30 -0.18 20.35 -27.91
N VAL A 31 -0.93 20.28 -26.82
CA VAL A 31 -1.24 21.45 -26.01
C VAL A 31 0.08 21.91 -25.40
N ALA A 32 0.76 22.80 -26.12
CA ALA A 32 1.88 23.58 -25.62
C ALA A 32 1.32 24.57 -24.60
N GLY A 33 1.27 24.15 -23.34
CA GLY A 33 1.11 25.05 -22.20
C GLY A 33 2.35 25.95 -22.10
N ALA A 34 2.11 27.25 -22.21
CA ALA A 34 3.07 28.35 -22.31
C ALA A 34 4.00 28.51 -21.08
N PRO A 35 5.06 29.35 -21.18
CA PRO A 35 6.28 29.25 -20.35
C PRO A 35 6.30 30.17 -19.11
N ALA A 36 7.25 29.84 -18.23
CA ALA A 36 8.00 30.74 -17.34
C ALA A 36 7.22 31.49 -16.24
N GLY A 37 7.03 30.81 -15.11
CA GLY A 37 6.91 31.45 -13.80
C GLY A 37 8.28 31.48 -13.10
N THR A 38 8.93 32.63 -13.14
CA THR A 38 10.16 32.93 -12.39
C THR A 38 9.89 32.81 -10.88
N PRO A 39 10.64 32.00 -10.11
CA PRO A 39 10.60 32.11 -8.66
C PRO A 39 11.39 33.35 -8.20
N PRO A 40 10.94 34.10 -7.17
CA PRO A 40 11.74 35.18 -6.62
C PRO A 40 13.03 34.62 -6.02
N ALA A 41 14.15 35.24 -6.39
CA ALA A 41 15.47 34.93 -5.87
C ALA A 41 15.56 35.33 -4.39
N THR A 42 15.46 34.35 -3.49
CA THR A 42 15.89 34.53 -2.10
C THR A 42 17.41 34.43 -2.06
N THR A 43 18.06 35.58 -1.90
CA THR A 43 19.47 35.68 -1.55
C THR A 43 19.69 35.03 -0.18
N VAL A 44 20.39 33.90 -0.14
CA VAL A 44 20.99 33.38 1.10
C VAL A 44 22.50 33.30 0.87
N SER A 45 23.20 34.04 1.72
CA SER A 45 24.66 34.19 1.77
C SER A 45 25.37 32.83 1.93
N PRO A 46 26.60 32.65 1.41
CA PRO A 46 27.31 31.39 1.49
C PRO A 46 27.95 31.23 2.88
N GLY A 47 27.42 30.31 3.67
CA GLY A 47 28.04 29.83 4.91
C GLY A 47 28.20 28.31 4.85
N SER A 48 29.42 27.84 4.63
CA SER A 48 29.83 26.44 4.84
C SER A 48 31.28 26.44 5.34
N PRO A 49 31.75 25.38 6.02
CA PRO A 49 31.07 24.15 6.41
C PRO A 49 31.27 23.78 7.91
N SER A 50 30.43 22.91 8.47
CA SER A 50 30.86 22.09 9.60
C SER A 50 30.30 20.68 9.41
N ALA A 51 31.14 19.83 8.83
CA ALA A 51 30.89 18.42 8.66
C ALA A 51 31.11 17.72 10.01
N SER A 52 30.02 17.35 10.69
CA SER A 52 30.10 16.36 11.77
C SER A 52 30.02 14.97 11.15
N THR A 53 31.19 14.37 10.94
CA THR A 53 31.36 12.96 10.64
C THR A 53 30.91 12.11 11.83
N PRO A 54 30.03 11.10 11.67
CA PRO A 54 29.91 10.06 12.68
C PRO A 54 31.16 9.18 12.65
N ALA A 55 31.82 9.08 13.80
CA ALA A 55 32.99 8.24 14.00
C ALA A 55 32.64 6.77 13.72
N VAL A 56 33.40 6.15 12.82
CA VAL A 56 33.42 4.70 12.63
C VAL A 56 33.98 4.07 13.90
N MET A 57 33.09 3.54 14.75
CA MET A 57 33.51 2.77 15.92
C MET A 57 33.97 1.39 15.45
N ARG A 58 35.29 1.20 15.49
CA ARG A 58 36.00 -0.03 15.20
C ARG A 58 35.62 -1.09 16.24
N ALA A 59 34.76 -2.03 15.89
CA ALA A 59 34.52 -3.20 16.73
C ALA A 59 35.78 -4.08 16.76
N GLN A 60 36.32 -4.25 17.96
CA GLN A 60 37.41 -5.15 18.31
C GLN A 60 36.91 -6.61 18.20
N PRO A 61 37.71 -7.58 17.71
CA PRO A 61 37.26 -8.97 17.64
C PRO A 61 37.17 -9.57 19.04
N ALA A 62 35.98 -10.03 19.41
CA ALA A 62 35.76 -10.83 20.61
C ALA A 62 36.42 -12.21 20.45
N ALA A 63 37.12 -12.65 21.49
CA ALA A 63 37.84 -13.91 21.58
C ALA A 63 36.93 -15.14 21.40
N PRO A 64 37.47 -16.30 20.96
CA PRO A 64 36.69 -17.52 20.77
C PRO A 64 36.20 -18.07 22.13
N VAL A 65 34.88 -18.08 22.32
CA VAL A 65 34.25 -18.75 23.46
C VAL A 65 34.34 -20.26 23.24
N LYS A 66 35.06 -20.92 24.14
CA LYS A 66 35.22 -22.36 24.25
C LYS A 66 33.87 -23.08 24.17
N SER A 67 33.79 -24.04 23.25
CA SER A 67 32.81 -25.11 23.24
C SER A 67 32.89 -25.95 24.53
N GLY A 68 31.74 -26.31 25.08
CA GLY A 68 31.56 -27.29 26.15
C GLY A 68 30.09 -27.78 26.17
N PRO A 69 29.82 -29.04 26.51
CA PRO A 69 29.10 -29.96 25.64
C PRO A 69 27.60 -30.10 25.95
N ASP A 70 26.88 -30.52 24.90
CA ASP A 70 25.63 -31.28 24.89
C ASP A 70 24.65 -31.09 26.06
N ALA A 71 23.68 -30.21 25.84
CA ALA A 71 22.32 -30.42 26.32
C ALA A 71 21.41 -30.48 25.09
N VAL A 72 21.01 -31.70 24.75
CA VAL A 72 19.94 -31.99 23.79
C VAL A 72 18.68 -31.23 24.24
N VAL A 73 18.35 -30.15 23.54
CA VAL A 73 17.02 -29.55 23.60
C VAL A 73 16.33 -29.95 22.32
N THR A 74 15.51 -31.00 22.43
CA THR A 74 14.56 -31.41 21.41
C THR A 74 13.69 -30.21 21.04
N SER A 75 13.76 -29.84 19.76
CA SER A 75 12.93 -28.83 19.13
C SER A 75 11.50 -29.35 19.01
N GLU A 76 10.58 -28.87 19.86
CA GLU A 76 9.15 -28.81 19.55
C GLU A 76 8.53 -27.64 20.33
N GLY A 77 7.95 -26.68 19.61
CA GLY A 77 7.26 -25.52 20.18
C GLY A 77 7.96 -24.20 19.86
N ARG A 78 7.40 -23.45 18.91
CA ARG A 78 7.77 -22.05 18.64
C ARG A 78 7.36 -21.20 19.86
N GLY A 79 8.15 -21.25 20.92
CA GLY A 79 7.92 -20.57 22.19
C GLY A 79 8.18 -19.08 22.07
N ALA A 80 7.30 -18.27 22.67
CA ALA A 80 7.55 -16.85 22.87
C ALA A 80 8.84 -16.66 23.69
N THR A 81 9.67 -15.68 23.32
CA THR A 81 10.81 -15.27 24.13
C THR A 81 10.29 -14.59 25.39
N VAL A 82 10.15 -15.35 26.48
CA VAL A 82 9.78 -14.80 27.79
C VAL A 82 10.99 -14.06 28.34
N VAL A 83 10.86 -12.74 28.48
CA VAL A 83 11.85 -11.92 29.18
C VAL A 83 11.65 -12.11 30.68
N PRO A 84 12.67 -12.57 31.42
CA PRO A 84 12.58 -12.65 32.88
C PRO A 84 12.34 -11.25 33.46
N PRO A 85 11.45 -11.10 34.46
CA PRO A 85 11.23 -9.81 35.09
C PRO A 85 12.54 -9.28 35.66
N GLY A 86 12.83 -8.02 35.36
CA GLY A 86 14.02 -7.31 35.85
C GLY A 86 13.92 -6.98 37.34
N PRO A 87 15.03 -6.62 38.00
CA PRO A 87 14.99 -6.16 39.39
C PRO A 87 14.16 -4.87 39.47
N GLY A 88 12.99 -4.95 40.10
CA GLY A 88 12.02 -3.85 40.19
C GLY A 88 10.76 -4.02 39.34
N ASP A 89 10.67 -5.07 38.52
CA ASP A 89 9.42 -5.44 37.86
C ASP A 89 8.44 -6.00 38.89
N GLU A 90 7.29 -5.34 39.03
CA GLU A 90 6.17 -5.84 39.82
C GLU A 90 5.63 -7.09 39.14
N VAL A 91 5.68 -8.21 39.86
CA VAL A 91 5.06 -9.46 39.41
C VAL A 91 3.56 -9.19 39.29
N PRO A 92 2.91 -9.48 38.14
CA PRO A 92 1.48 -9.29 38.00
C PRO A 92 0.75 -9.96 39.16
N GLU A 93 -0.11 -9.21 39.84
CA GLU A 93 -0.88 -9.75 40.96
C GLU A 93 -1.64 -11.00 40.50
N PRO A 94 -1.72 -12.05 41.35
CA PRO A 94 -2.40 -13.28 40.99
C PRO A 94 -3.85 -12.98 40.61
N GLU A 95 -4.25 -13.44 39.41
CA GLU A 95 -5.61 -13.28 38.92
C GLU A 95 -6.59 -13.91 39.93
N VAL A 96 -7.38 -13.08 40.59
CA VAL A 96 -8.33 -13.52 41.60
C VAL A 96 -9.48 -14.22 40.88
N GLU A 97 -9.57 -15.55 41.02
CA GLU A 97 -10.54 -16.43 40.33
C GLU A 97 -12.02 -16.03 40.53
N ASN A 98 -12.32 -15.13 41.47
CA ASN A 98 -13.66 -14.60 41.74
C ASN A 98 -13.61 -13.11 42.06
N ALA A 99 -13.02 -12.30 41.16
CA ALA A 99 -13.17 -10.85 41.25
C ALA A 99 -14.67 -10.48 41.27
N PRO A 100 -15.09 -9.52 42.13
CA PRO A 100 -16.48 -9.09 42.17
C PRO A 100 -16.91 -8.56 40.78
N PRO A 101 -18.18 -8.70 40.39
CA PRO A 101 -18.68 -8.15 39.13
C PRO A 101 -18.32 -6.67 39.04
N GLN A 102 -17.51 -6.31 38.05
CA GLN A 102 -17.18 -4.91 37.82
C GLN A 102 -18.45 -4.19 37.37
N GLN A 103 -18.82 -3.14 38.09
CA GLN A 103 -19.96 -2.33 37.73
C GLN A 103 -19.55 -1.42 36.57
N ASN A 104 -19.75 -1.93 35.35
CA ASN A 104 -19.47 -1.16 34.14
C ASN A 104 -20.39 0.05 34.07
N GLU A 105 -19.84 1.18 33.65
CA GLU A 105 -20.65 2.36 33.35
C GLU A 105 -21.68 2.04 32.24
N PRO A 106 -22.87 2.66 32.29
CA PRO A 106 -23.84 2.51 31.21
C PRO A 106 -23.22 2.89 29.86
N ILE A 107 -23.30 1.97 28.90
CA ILE A 107 -22.77 2.19 27.56
C ILE A 107 -23.63 3.26 26.87
N GLU A 108 -22.99 4.33 26.38
CA GLU A 108 -23.67 5.32 25.56
C GLU A 108 -24.21 4.69 24.26
N PRO A 109 -25.41 5.09 23.79
CA PRO A 109 -25.95 4.59 22.53
C PRO A 109 -25.00 4.86 21.35
N GLU A 110 -24.79 3.85 20.50
CA GLU A 110 -23.94 3.99 19.32
C GLU A 110 -24.51 5.07 18.37
N LYS A 111 -23.62 5.87 17.76
CA LYS A 111 -24.02 6.87 16.76
C LYS A 111 -24.66 6.17 15.55
N PRO A 112 -25.67 6.79 14.90
CA PRO A 112 -26.32 6.19 13.75
C PRO A 112 -25.33 6.01 12.60
N GLN A 113 -25.17 4.78 12.12
CA GLN A 113 -24.34 4.45 10.98
C GLN A 113 -25.06 4.81 9.66
N THR A 114 -25.17 6.13 9.39
CA THR A 114 -25.83 6.69 8.19
C THR A 114 -25.13 6.29 6.90
N ALA A 115 -25.84 6.37 5.75
CA ALA A 115 -25.22 6.11 4.45
C ALA A 115 -24.08 7.09 4.15
N GLU A 116 -24.20 8.34 4.60
CA GLU A 116 -23.13 9.35 4.50
C GLU A 116 -21.85 8.94 5.24
N TRP A 117 -21.98 8.43 6.47
CA TRP A 117 -20.83 7.95 7.24
C TRP A 117 -20.14 6.76 6.55
N LYS A 118 -20.94 5.80 6.05
CA LYS A 118 -20.43 4.65 5.31
C LYS A 118 -19.76 5.07 4.00
N HIS A 119 -20.35 6.01 3.28
CA HIS A 119 -19.80 6.57 2.04
C HIS A 119 -18.43 7.20 2.30
N GLY A 120 -18.31 8.08 3.30
CA GLY A 120 -17.04 8.70 3.66
C GLY A 120 -15.95 7.67 4.02
N LYS A 121 -16.32 6.60 4.72
CA LYS A 121 -15.41 5.49 5.03
C LYS A 121 -14.94 4.78 3.76
N LEU A 122 -15.85 4.46 2.83
CA LEU A 122 -15.47 3.79 1.58
C LEU A 122 -14.60 4.65 0.69
N VAL A 123 -14.88 5.95 0.57
CA VAL A 123 -14.03 6.90 -0.17
C VAL A 123 -12.60 6.82 0.36
N ARG A 124 -12.41 6.86 1.67
CA ARG A 124 -11.07 6.80 2.27
C ARG A 124 -10.36 5.47 1.98
N ILE A 125 -11.06 4.35 2.05
CA ILE A 125 -10.50 3.03 1.74
C ILE A 125 -10.08 2.96 0.26
N THR A 126 -10.92 3.47 -0.63
CA THR A 126 -10.66 3.54 -2.07
C THR A 126 -9.41 4.36 -2.39
N GLU A 127 -9.25 5.53 -1.77
CA GLU A 127 -8.04 6.36 -1.93
C GLU A 127 -6.76 5.61 -1.51
N LEU A 128 -6.79 4.91 -0.37
CA LEU A 128 -5.65 4.15 0.12
C LEU A 128 -5.30 3.02 -0.84
N LEU A 129 -6.31 2.29 -1.32
CA LEU A 129 -6.09 1.19 -2.26
C LEU A 129 -5.57 1.68 -3.62
N THR A 130 -6.00 2.87 -4.07
CA THR A 130 -5.50 3.51 -5.28
C THR A 130 -4.00 3.80 -5.17
N ARG A 131 -3.57 4.41 -4.06
CA ARG A 131 -2.14 4.66 -3.79
C ARG A 131 -1.33 3.37 -3.69
N ASP A 132 -1.90 2.31 -3.11
CA ASP A 132 -1.25 1.00 -3.05
C ASP A 132 -1.07 0.38 -4.45
N VAL A 133 -2.05 0.53 -5.34
CA VAL A 133 -1.92 0.09 -6.74
C VAL A 133 -0.79 0.84 -7.43
N GLU A 134 -0.74 2.17 -7.31
CA GLU A 134 0.34 2.99 -7.89
C GLU A 134 1.72 2.58 -7.35
N ARG A 135 1.84 2.34 -6.04
CA ARG A 135 3.08 1.86 -5.42
C ARG A 135 3.50 0.51 -5.98
N LEU A 136 2.58 -0.46 -6.06
CA LEU A 136 2.86 -1.81 -6.57
C LEU A 136 3.21 -1.80 -8.07
N GLU A 137 2.64 -0.90 -8.85
CA GLU A 137 3.00 -0.70 -10.26
C GLU A 137 4.43 -0.19 -10.40
N ALA A 138 4.82 0.77 -9.58
CA ALA A 138 6.20 1.26 -9.54
C ALA A 138 7.18 0.16 -9.09
N GLU A 139 6.85 -0.60 -8.05
CA GLU A 139 7.66 -1.74 -7.58
C GLU A 139 7.81 -2.80 -8.68
N ARG A 140 6.73 -3.11 -9.41
CA ARG A 140 6.77 -4.05 -10.54
C ARG A 140 7.68 -3.54 -11.65
N ALA A 141 7.58 -2.26 -12.01
CA ALA A 141 8.45 -1.67 -13.03
C ALA A 141 9.93 -1.72 -12.61
N VAL A 142 10.23 -1.51 -11.32
CA VAL A 142 11.59 -1.66 -10.77
C VAL A 142 12.06 -3.11 -10.84
N ALA A 143 11.21 -4.09 -10.51
CA ALA A 143 11.55 -5.51 -10.63
C ALA A 143 11.82 -5.92 -12.08
N GLU A 144 10.99 -5.43 -13.02
CA GLU A 144 11.16 -5.64 -14.46
C GLU A 144 12.47 -5.04 -14.97
N ALA A 145 12.80 -3.81 -14.55
CA ALA A 145 14.05 -3.15 -14.91
C ALA A 145 15.30 -3.89 -14.38
N LYS A 146 15.18 -4.56 -13.22
CA LYS A 146 16.23 -5.43 -12.65
C LYS A 146 16.31 -6.80 -13.32
N GLY A 147 15.33 -7.16 -14.16
CA GLY A 147 15.23 -8.48 -14.78
C GLY A 147 14.68 -9.57 -13.86
N ASP A 148 14.14 -9.20 -12.69
CA ASP A 148 13.53 -10.15 -11.74
C ASP A 148 12.10 -10.49 -12.17
N LYS A 149 12.00 -11.50 -13.03
CA LYS A 149 10.73 -11.93 -13.63
C LYS A 149 9.77 -12.57 -12.64
N GLU A 150 10.30 -13.27 -11.64
CA GLU A 150 9.45 -13.95 -10.65
C GLU A 150 8.80 -12.92 -9.71
N GLU A 151 9.56 -11.92 -9.25
CA GLU A 151 9.01 -10.85 -8.44
C GLU A 151 8.03 -9.98 -9.25
N ALA A 152 8.36 -9.63 -10.49
CA ALA A 152 7.43 -8.89 -11.37
C ALA A 152 6.10 -9.65 -11.58
N LYS A 153 6.15 -10.99 -11.68
CA LYS A 153 4.96 -11.84 -11.80
C LYS A 153 4.16 -11.88 -10.49
N ARG A 154 4.83 -12.04 -9.34
CA ARG A 154 4.19 -12.00 -8.02
C ARG A 154 3.46 -10.67 -7.80
N LEU A 155 4.13 -9.55 -8.08
CA LEU A 155 3.54 -8.22 -8.02
C LEU A 155 2.38 -8.05 -9.02
N GLY A 156 2.48 -8.63 -10.22
CA GLY A 156 1.39 -8.67 -11.20
C GLY A 156 0.12 -9.37 -10.69
N ILE A 157 0.26 -10.48 -9.96
CA ILE A 157 -0.87 -11.18 -9.32
C ILE A 157 -1.46 -10.33 -8.19
N GLN A 158 -0.64 -9.64 -7.42
CA GLN A 158 -1.13 -8.75 -6.37
C GLN A 158 -1.89 -7.56 -6.98
N LEU A 159 -1.35 -6.94 -8.03
CA LEU A 159 -1.99 -5.85 -8.75
C LEU A 159 -3.36 -6.25 -9.32
N SER A 160 -3.49 -7.44 -9.92
CA SER A 160 -4.77 -7.88 -10.45
C SER A 160 -5.84 -8.00 -9.37
N ARG A 161 -5.48 -8.55 -8.19
CA ARG A 161 -6.38 -8.63 -7.02
C ARG A 161 -6.76 -7.25 -6.49
N HIS A 162 -5.80 -6.34 -6.37
CA HIS A 162 -6.05 -4.98 -5.89
C HIS A 162 -6.96 -4.20 -6.85
N ARG A 163 -6.72 -4.29 -8.17
CA ARG A 163 -7.57 -3.66 -9.19
C ARG A 163 -9.00 -4.18 -9.17
N ALA A 164 -9.19 -5.50 -9.10
CA ALA A 164 -10.52 -6.09 -8.98
C ALA A 164 -11.25 -5.65 -7.70
N ARG A 165 -10.52 -5.53 -6.58
CA ARG A 165 -11.08 -5.00 -5.33
C ARG A 165 -11.44 -3.51 -5.44
N LEU A 166 -10.62 -2.72 -6.14
CA LEU A 166 -10.83 -1.29 -6.35
C LEU A 166 -12.08 -1.04 -7.19
N GLU A 167 -12.30 -1.81 -8.25
CA GLU A 167 -13.52 -1.79 -9.06
C GLU A 167 -14.76 -2.01 -8.18
N LYS A 168 -14.76 -3.08 -7.37
CA LYS A 168 -15.86 -3.37 -6.43
C LYS A 168 -16.08 -2.22 -5.43
N LEU A 169 -15.02 -1.60 -4.93
CA LEU A 169 -15.14 -0.47 -4.00
C LEU A 169 -15.72 0.78 -4.68
N HIS A 170 -15.40 1.02 -5.96
CA HIS A 170 -16.00 2.10 -6.74
C HIS A 170 -17.50 1.90 -6.91
N GLU A 171 -17.94 0.69 -7.24
CA GLU A 171 -19.36 0.35 -7.34
C GLU A 171 -20.08 0.56 -6.01
N GLN A 172 -19.50 0.09 -4.90
CA GLN A 172 -20.06 0.27 -3.57
C GLN A 172 -20.12 1.75 -3.15
N THR A 173 -19.09 2.52 -3.46
CA THR A 173 -19.03 3.95 -3.17
C THR A 173 -20.11 4.70 -3.96
N ALA A 174 -20.28 4.39 -5.25
CA ALA A 174 -21.34 4.99 -6.08
C ALA A 174 -22.74 4.65 -5.56
N ALA A 175 -22.99 3.40 -5.15
CA ALA A 175 -24.25 2.98 -4.56
C ALA A 175 -24.56 3.73 -3.25
N LEU A 176 -23.57 3.86 -2.36
CA LEU A 176 -23.73 4.60 -1.10
C LEU A 176 -23.90 6.11 -1.32
N ALA A 177 -23.26 6.69 -2.34
CA ALA A 177 -23.48 8.10 -2.70
C ALA A 177 -24.94 8.35 -3.09
N GLY A 178 -25.55 7.43 -3.84
CA GLY A 178 -26.97 7.46 -4.17
C GLY A 178 -27.86 7.37 -2.92
N GLN A 179 -27.57 6.44 -2.01
CA GLN A 179 -28.32 6.28 -0.76
C GLN A 179 -28.18 7.49 0.18
N ALA A 180 -26.97 8.03 0.34
CA ALA A 180 -26.75 9.22 1.14
C ALA A 180 -27.53 10.43 0.61
N SER A 181 -27.64 10.56 -0.72
CA SER A 181 -28.43 11.61 -1.36
C SER A 181 -29.93 11.44 -1.09
N GLN A 182 -30.43 10.21 -1.11
CA GLN A 182 -31.83 9.90 -0.78
C GLN A 182 -32.14 10.16 0.70
N GLU A 183 -31.29 9.68 1.61
CA GLU A 183 -31.45 9.89 3.07
C GLU A 183 -31.50 11.39 3.40
N ARG A 184 -30.62 12.20 2.79
CA ARG A 184 -30.63 13.65 2.96
C ARG A 184 -31.88 14.33 2.40
N ALA A 185 -32.47 13.80 1.32
CA ALA A 185 -33.69 14.35 0.73
C ALA A 185 -34.96 14.00 1.54
N THR A 186 -34.94 12.89 2.28
CA THR A 186 -36.05 12.42 3.11
C THR A 186 -36.02 12.96 4.55
N ARG A 187 -35.01 13.76 4.89
CA ARG A 187 -34.78 14.30 6.24
C ARG A 187 -35.11 15.78 6.28
#